data_AF-U9UKD1-F1
#
_entry.id   AF-U9UKD1-F1
#
_cell.length_a   1.000
_cell.length_b   1.000
_cell.length_c   1.000
_cell.angle_alpha   90.00
_cell.angle_beta   90.00
_cell.angle_gamma   90.00
#
_symmetry.space_group_name_H-M   'P 1'
#
loop_
_entity.id
_entity.type
_entity.pdbx_description
1 polymer ?
#
loop_
_entity_poly.entity_id
_entity_poly.type
_entity_poly.pdbx_seq_one_letter_code
_entity_poly.pdbx_strand_id
1 'polypeptide(L)'
;MNKCKKYDVSLIKVGKLDEELHFGAFGRFWWKSRDNILYPIRLEMKTLVTLNKTHFIITVVKGTSVAAFQPGYICEANGITSSVYDTPSGAINFLYHILFSSKTRFSGPLICGFNDKEINKRILDDIPFQPFTIMVGNLQIFIGMIGVSDQENLGYLVKKKFEHYLYSKFISDIVLWLYTKMSELN
;
A
#
# COMPACT_ATOMS: atom_id res chain seq x y z
N MET A 1 0.07 -16.80 23.98
CA MET A 1 0.55 -15.92 22.88
C MET A 1 1.45 -16.73 21.97
N ASN A 2 1.01 -17.08 20.76
CA ASN A 2 1.87 -17.75 19.77
C ASN A 2 2.99 -16.78 19.34
N LYS A 3 4.25 -17.18 19.47
CA LYS A 3 5.38 -16.44 18.88
C LYS A 3 5.12 -16.35 17.38
N CYS A 4 4.86 -15.14 16.88
CA CYS A 4 4.76 -14.91 15.44
C CYS A 4 6.11 -15.26 14.82
N LYS A 5 6.10 -16.11 13.79
CA LYS A 5 7.32 -16.54 13.09
C LYS A 5 8.00 -15.30 12.50
N LYS A 6 9.21 -15.00 12.96
CA LYS A 6 10.01 -13.88 12.43
C LYS A 6 10.89 -14.39 11.30
N TYR A 7 11.00 -13.59 10.25
CA TYR A 7 11.95 -13.79 9.16
C TYR A 7 12.96 -12.67 9.20
N ASP A 8 14.21 -12.99 8.87
CA ASP A 8 15.21 -11.97 8.58
C ASP A 8 14.95 -11.43 7.17
N VAL A 9 14.45 -10.20 7.11
CA VAL A 9 14.03 -9.53 5.88
C VAL A 9 14.79 -8.23 5.74
N SER A 10 15.36 -8.01 4.56
CA SER A 10 16.05 -6.77 4.22
C SER A 10 15.30 -6.01 3.13
N LEU A 11 15.14 -4.70 3.31
CA LEU A 11 14.69 -3.80 2.25
C LEU A 11 15.86 -3.46 1.33
N ILE A 12 15.90 -4.04 0.14
CA ILE A 12 16.99 -3.81 -0.83
C ILE A 12 16.71 -2.63 -1.77
N LYS A 13 15.43 -2.31 -1.99
CA LYS A 13 15.00 -1.10 -2.72
C LYS A 13 13.71 -0.57 -2.10
N VAL A 14 13.71 0.70 -1.68
CA VAL A 14 12.52 1.37 -1.09
C VAL A 14 11.37 1.42 -2.10
N GLY A 15 11.67 1.60 -3.39
CA GLY A 15 10.67 1.80 -4.43
C GLY A 15 10.27 3.27 -4.55
N LYS A 16 9.35 3.56 -5.46
CA LYS A 16 8.88 4.92 -5.75
C LYS A 16 7.43 5.11 -5.36
N LEU A 17 7.12 6.31 -4.88
CA LEU A 17 5.75 6.80 -4.87
C LEU A 17 5.36 7.16 -6.30
N ASP A 18 4.14 6.80 -6.65
CA ASP A 18 3.52 7.09 -7.93
C ASP A 18 2.23 7.83 -7.62
N GLU A 19 2.08 9.03 -8.16
CA GLU A 19 1.00 9.95 -7.81
C GLU A 19 -0.39 9.34 -8.10
N GLU A 20 -0.55 8.71 -9.26
CA GLU A 20 -1.80 8.09 -9.67
C GLU A 20 -2.13 6.88 -8.78
N LEU A 21 -1.13 6.04 -8.49
CA LEU A 21 -1.34 4.81 -7.74
C LEU A 21 -1.53 5.05 -6.24
N HIS A 22 -0.82 6.01 -5.63
CA HIS A 22 -0.82 6.19 -4.18
C HIS A 22 -1.83 7.24 -3.72
N PHE A 23 -2.06 8.28 -4.52
CA PHE A 23 -2.89 9.43 -4.15
C PHE A 23 -4.10 9.62 -5.06
N GLY A 24 -4.21 8.87 -6.16
CA GLY A 24 -5.36 8.87 -7.06
C GLY A 24 -6.55 8.03 -6.58
N ALA A 25 -7.53 7.83 -7.46
CA ALA A 25 -8.80 7.15 -7.15
C ALA A 25 -8.64 5.72 -6.61
N PHE A 26 -7.54 5.05 -6.94
CA PHE A 26 -7.23 3.68 -6.50
C PHE A 26 -6.20 3.63 -5.36
N GLY A 27 -5.86 4.80 -4.78
CA GLY A 27 -4.89 4.97 -3.69
C GLY A 27 -5.04 3.94 -2.58
N ARG A 28 -6.28 3.69 -2.13
CA ARG A 28 -6.59 2.76 -1.04
C ARG A 28 -5.97 1.36 -1.16
N PHE A 29 -5.63 0.88 -2.37
CA PHE A 29 -5.00 -0.42 -2.56
C PHE A 29 -3.48 -0.41 -2.33
N TRP A 30 -2.86 0.77 -2.42
CA TRP A 30 -1.43 1.01 -2.28
C TRP A 30 -1.03 1.40 -0.85
N TRP A 31 -1.98 1.38 0.09
CA TRP A 31 -1.73 1.61 1.52
C TRP A 31 -2.24 0.45 2.37
N LYS A 32 -1.45 0.00 3.34
CA LYS A 32 -1.81 -1.05 4.29
C LYS A 32 -1.93 -0.48 5.70
N SER A 33 -3.09 -0.71 6.30
CA SER A 33 -3.36 -0.34 7.69
C SER A 33 -2.71 -1.30 8.67
N ARG A 34 -1.99 -0.75 9.64
CA ARG A 34 -1.36 -1.43 10.77
C ARG A 34 -1.39 -0.50 11.96
N ASP A 35 -1.93 -0.94 13.09
CA ASP A 35 -2.02 -0.12 14.30
C ASP A 35 -2.64 1.28 14.03
N ASN A 36 -3.66 1.31 13.17
CA ASN A 36 -4.34 2.53 12.68
C ASN A 36 -3.49 3.50 11.84
N ILE A 37 -2.29 3.09 11.45
CA ILE A 37 -1.38 3.85 10.59
C ILE A 37 -1.35 3.20 9.19
N LEU A 38 -1.41 4.02 8.14
CA LEU A 38 -1.32 3.56 6.75
C LEU A 38 0.12 3.61 6.26
N TYR A 39 0.64 2.47 5.80
CA TYR A 39 1.98 2.34 5.23
C TYR A 39 1.89 2.10 3.72
N PRO A 40 2.71 2.77 2.89
CA PRO A 40 2.63 2.60 1.45
C PRO A 40 3.24 1.26 1.02
N ILE A 41 2.65 0.66 -0.01
CA ILE A 41 3.27 -0.40 -0.80
C ILE A 41 3.88 0.29 -2.02
N ARG A 42 5.19 0.57 -2.02
CA ARG A 42 5.80 1.37 -3.08
C ARG A 42 6.01 0.58 -4.37
N LEU A 43 5.82 1.24 -5.52
CA LEU A 43 6.08 0.63 -6.82
C LEU A 43 7.59 0.33 -6.97
N GLU A 44 7.94 -0.84 -7.51
CA GLU A 44 9.32 -1.34 -7.61
C GLU A 44 10.04 -1.54 -6.25
N MET A 45 9.31 -1.51 -5.13
CA MET A 45 9.86 -1.90 -3.83
C MET A 45 10.38 -3.34 -3.93
N LYS A 46 11.58 -3.57 -3.39
CA LYS A 46 12.18 -4.91 -3.34
C LYS A 46 12.59 -5.29 -1.93
N THR A 47 12.20 -6.49 -1.52
CA THR A 47 12.56 -7.08 -0.24
C THR A 47 13.24 -8.42 -0.46
N LEU A 48 14.22 -8.73 0.38
CA LEU A 48 14.98 -9.97 0.34
C LEU A 48 14.73 -10.75 1.63
N VAL A 49 14.40 -12.02 1.51
CA VAL A 49 14.33 -12.98 2.62
C VAL A 49 15.19 -14.19 2.30
N THR A 50 15.83 -14.78 3.31
CA THR A 50 16.55 -16.04 3.15
C THR A 50 15.72 -17.20 3.68
N LEU A 51 15.34 -18.13 2.79
CA LEU A 51 14.58 -19.33 3.13
C LEU A 51 15.31 -20.55 2.57
N ASN A 52 15.49 -21.57 3.40
CA ASN A 52 16.21 -22.79 3.02
C ASN A 52 17.56 -22.51 2.33
N LYS A 53 18.36 -21.62 2.93
CA LYS A 53 19.67 -21.16 2.41
C LYS A 53 19.62 -20.52 1.00
N THR A 54 18.45 -20.13 0.54
CA THR A 54 18.24 -19.50 -0.76
C THR A 54 17.66 -18.10 -0.57
N HIS A 55 18.16 -17.13 -1.33
CA HIS A 55 17.61 -15.78 -1.33
C HIS A 55 16.39 -15.70 -2.23
N PHE A 56 15.30 -15.18 -1.66
CA PHE A 56 14.08 -14.85 -2.37
C PHE A 56 13.94 -13.33 -2.38
N ILE A 57 13.77 -12.77 -3.57
CA ILE A 57 13.52 -11.34 -3.77
C ILE A 57 12.07 -11.19 -4.18
N ILE A 58 11.30 -10.42 -3.41
CA ILE A 58 9.95 -10.00 -3.79
C ILE A 58 10.02 -8.59 -4.35
N THR A 59 9.49 -8.39 -5.55
CA THR A 59 9.36 -7.10 -6.22
C THR A 59 7.89 -6.72 -6.34
N VAL A 60 7.56 -5.49 -5.91
CA VAL A 60 6.25 -4.89 -6.14
C VAL A 60 6.19 -4.31 -7.55
N VAL A 61 5.13 -4.63 -8.28
CA VAL A 61 4.85 -4.10 -9.62
C VAL A 61 3.45 -3.50 -9.69
N LYS A 62 3.18 -2.70 -10.72
CA LYS A 62 1.80 -2.32 -11.07
C LYS A 62 1.07 -3.59 -11.50
N GLY A 63 -0.18 -3.76 -11.06
CA GLY A 63 -0.90 -5.03 -11.08
C GLY A 63 -1.08 -5.69 -12.45
N THR A 64 -1.93 -6.71 -12.49
CA THR A 64 -2.13 -7.52 -13.71
C THR A 64 -3.10 -6.87 -14.69
N SER A 65 -3.28 -7.47 -15.87
CA SER A 65 -4.34 -7.11 -16.82
C SER A 65 -5.75 -7.14 -16.21
N VAL A 66 -5.95 -7.92 -15.15
CA VAL A 66 -7.23 -8.07 -14.44
C VAL A 66 -7.38 -7.06 -13.29
N ALA A 67 -6.27 -6.61 -12.70
CA ALA A 67 -6.24 -5.70 -11.55
C ALA A 67 -5.18 -4.61 -11.70
N ALA A 68 -5.25 -3.85 -12.80
CA ALA A 68 -4.19 -2.94 -13.25
C ALA A 68 -3.80 -1.83 -12.23
N PHE A 69 -4.70 -1.52 -11.30
CA PHE A 69 -4.51 -0.47 -10.29
C PHE A 69 -4.24 -1.01 -8.88
N GLN A 70 -4.05 -2.33 -8.71
CA GLN A 70 -3.63 -2.91 -7.45
C GLN A 70 -2.14 -3.27 -7.49
N PRO A 71 -1.46 -3.39 -6.33
CA PRO A 71 -0.11 -3.92 -6.29
C PRO A 71 -0.07 -5.37 -6.79
N GLY A 72 0.83 -5.65 -7.73
CA GLY A 72 1.23 -7.00 -8.11
C GLY A 72 2.57 -7.38 -7.47
N TYR A 73 2.84 -8.67 -7.37
CA TYR A 73 4.04 -9.20 -6.73
C TYR A 73 4.70 -10.25 -7.61
N ILE A 74 6.00 -10.08 -7.83
CA ILE A 74 6.87 -11.05 -8.49
C ILE A 74 7.85 -11.57 -7.44
N CYS A 75 8.11 -12.87 -7.44
CA CYS A 75 9.15 -13.48 -6.64
C CYS A 75 10.27 -14.01 -7.55
N GLU A 76 11.52 -13.79 -7.15
CA GLU A 76 12.71 -14.25 -7.85
C GLU A 76 13.61 -15.03 -6.88
N ALA A 77 14.10 -16.18 -7.31
CA ALA A 77 15.06 -16.98 -6.55
C ALA A 77 15.78 -17.97 -7.49
N ASN A 78 17.10 -18.10 -7.31
CA ASN A 78 17.94 -19.04 -8.06
C ASN A 78 17.78 -18.95 -9.60
N GLY A 79 17.65 -17.73 -10.13
CA GLY A 79 17.47 -17.49 -11.57
C GLY A 79 16.05 -17.79 -12.10
N ILE A 80 15.11 -18.18 -11.25
CA ILE A 80 13.71 -18.40 -11.61
C ILE A 80 12.85 -17.24 -11.12
N THR A 81 11.94 -16.80 -11.97
CA THR A 81 10.99 -15.70 -11.68
C THR A 81 9.56 -16.23 -11.77
N SER A 82 8.73 -15.89 -10.78
CA SER A 82 7.30 -16.20 -10.82
C SER A 82 6.56 -15.32 -11.84
N SER A 83 5.34 -15.71 -12.21
CA SER A 83 4.39 -14.77 -12.79
C SER A 83 4.02 -13.66 -11.77
N VAL A 84 3.23 -12.68 -12.20
CA VAL A 84 2.69 -11.65 -11.30
C VAL A 84 1.52 -12.23 -10.51
N TYR A 85 1.60 -12.16 -9.19
CA TYR A 85 0.52 -12.52 -8.27
C TYR A 85 -0.11 -11.29 -7.63
N ASP A 86 -1.36 -11.44 -7.18
CA ASP A 86 -2.12 -10.45 -6.41
C ASP A 86 -1.61 -10.29 -4.96
N THR A 87 -0.91 -11.30 -4.46
CA THR A 87 -0.41 -11.35 -3.09
C THR A 87 1.06 -11.80 -3.06
N PRO A 88 1.86 -11.25 -2.12
CA PRO A 88 3.24 -11.71 -1.94
C PRO A 88 3.31 -13.16 -1.48
N SER A 89 2.31 -13.62 -0.70
CA SER A 89 2.17 -15.02 -0.32
C SER A 89 2.04 -15.94 -1.54
N GLY A 90 1.23 -15.55 -2.53
CA GLY A 90 1.04 -16.32 -3.76
C GLY A 90 2.35 -16.49 -4.52
N ALA A 91 3.05 -15.39 -4.77
CA ALA A 91 4.30 -15.37 -5.52
C ALA A 91 5.38 -16.26 -4.88
N ILE A 92 5.63 -16.09 -3.58
CA ILE A 92 6.71 -16.83 -2.92
C ILE A 92 6.36 -18.30 -2.66
N ASN A 93 5.11 -18.62 -2.29
CA ASN A 93 4.73 -20.01 -2.06
C ASN A 93 4.77 -20.82 -3.35
N PHE A 94 4.36 -20.20 -4.48
CA PHE A 94 4.52 -20.82 -5.79
C PHE A 94 5.99 -21.11 -6.08
N LEU A 95 6.86 -20.10 -6.00
CA LEU A 95 8.26 -20.26 -6.36
C LEU A 95 8.99 -21.23 -5.42
N TYR A 96 8.70 -21.18 -4.12
CA TYR A 96 9.26 -22.11 -3.14
C TYR A 96 8.85 -23.56 -3.42
N HIS A 97 7.59 -23.79 -3.81
CA HIS A 97 7.13 -25.11 -4.23
C HIS A 97 7.85 -25.59 -5.49
N ILE A 98 8.05 -24.72 -6.49
CA ILE A 98 8.79 -25.07 -7.71
C ILE A 98 10.24 -25.46 -7.39
N LEU A 99 10.92 -24.73 -6.50
CA LEU A 99 12.33 -24.96 -6.18
C LEU A 99 12.57 -26.19 -5.28
N PHE A 100 11.66 -26.49 -4.36
CA PHE A 100 11.90 -27.49 -3.31
C PHE A 100 10.84 -28.59 -3.23
N SER A 101 9.85 -28.59 -4.13
CA SER A 101 8.69 -29.51 -4.10
C SER A 101 8.00 -29.57 -2.74
N SER A 102 8.00 -28.44 -2.01
CA SER A 102 7.49 -28.34 -0.65
C SER A 102 6.17 -27.59 -0.61
N LYS A 103 5.24 -28.06 0.22
CA LYS A 103 3.94 -27.41 0.48
C LYS A 103 3.99 -26.39 1.62
N THR A 104 5.19 -26.01 2.07
CA THR A 104 5.38 -25.01 3.12
C THR A 104 4.73 -23.70 2.70
N ARG A 105 3.92 -23.11 3.59
CA ARG A 105 3.27 -21.83 3.34
C ARG A 105 3.92 -20.73 4.17
N PHE A 106 4.20 -19.63 3.49
CA PHE A 106 4.72 -18.41 4.07
C PHE A 106 3.68 -17.29 4.01
N SER A 107 3.78 -16.40 4.99
CA SER A 107 2.97 -15.19 5.08
C SER A 107 3.69 -14.06 4.35
N GLY A 108 3.09 -13.60 3.25
CA GLY A 108 3.61 -12.51 2.44
C GLY A 108 3.88 -11.22 3.22
N PRO A 109 2.97 -10.72 4.10
CA PRO A 109 3.26 -9.55 4.92
C PRO A 109 4.50 -9.67 5.81
N LEU A 110 4.76 -10.87 6.35
CA LEU A 110 5.95 -11.11 7.17
C LEU A 110 7.22 -11.17 6.31
N ILE A 111 7.12 -11.77 5.13
CA ILE A 111 8.25 -11.91 4.21
C ILE A 111 8.61 -10.60 3.51
N CYS A 112 7.64 -9.75 3.22
CA CYS A 112 7.90 -8.40 2.73
C CYS A 112 8.40 -7.47 3.84
N GLY A 113 8.60 -7.96 5.07
CA GLY A 113 9.14 -7.17 6.16
C GLY A 113 8.23 -6.02 6.57
N PHE A 114 6.94 -6.06 6.25
CA PHE A 114 6.05 -4.93 6.54
C PHE A 114 5.79 -4.77 8.05
N ASN A 115 6.09 -5.79 8.87
CA ASN A 115 6.04 -5.70 10.33
C ASN A 115 7.36 -5.17 10.93
N ASP A 116 8.38 -4.93 10.11
CA ASP A 116 9.68 -4.46 10.56
C ASP A 116 9.66 -2.94 10.71
N LYS A 117 10.05 -2.46 11.89
CA LYS A 117 10.00 -1.03 12.24
C LYS A 117 10.97 -0.20 11.41
N GLU A 118 12.16 -0.71 11.08
CA GLU A 118 13.15 0.01 10.30
C GLU A 118 12.76 0.08 8.83
N ILE A 119 12.20 -1.01 8.28
CA ILE A 119 11.61 -0.99 6.94
C ILE A 119 10.47 0.02 6.88
N ASN A 120 9.58 -0.01 7.87
CA ASN A 120 8.44 0.90 7.97
C ASN A 120 8.86 2.37 8.07
N LYS A 121 9.90 2.68 8.85
CA LYS A 121 10.47 4.03 8.91
C LYS A 121 10.98 4.49 7.54
N ARG A 122 11.72 3.63 6.84
CA ARG A 122 12.30 3.95 5.53
C ARG A 122 11.26 4.17 4.44
N ILE A 123 10.17 3.40 4.43
CA ILE A 123 9.09 3.58 3.44
C ILE A 123 8.19 4.79 3.76
N LEU A 124 8.32 5.41 4.94
CA LEU A 124 7.59 6.61 5.34
C LEU A 124 8.37 7.91 5.18
N ASP A 125 9.70 7.85 5.01
CA ASP A 125 10.63 8.98 5.19
C ASP A 125 10.37 10.20 4.27
N ASP A 126 9.97 9.95 3.02
CA ASP A 126 9.77 10.95 1.97
C ASP A 126 8.30 11.05 1.51
N ILE A 127 7.35 10.73 2.40
CA ILE A 127 5.92 10.83 2.07
C ILE A 127 5.43 12.28 2.22
N PRO A 128 4.87 12.90 1.16
CA PRO A 128 4.39 14.28 1.23
C PRO A 128 3.12 14.42 2.09
N PHE A 129 2.28 13.39 2.09
CA PHE A 129 1.05 13.33 2.87
C PHE A 129 0.76 11.87 3.18
N GLN A 130 0.54 11.55 4.45
CA GLN A 130 0.17 10.20 4.86
C GLN A 130 -1.36 10.08 4.86
N PRO A 131 -1.94 9.23 4.00
CA PRO A 131 -3.38 9.03 3.96
C PRO A 131 -3.92 8.51 5.28
N PHE A 132 -5.19 8.78 5.49
CA PHE A 132 -5.96 8.23 6.58
C PHE A 132 -7.38 7.93 6.13
N THR A 133 -8.10 7.20 6.96
CA THR A 133 -9.45 6.78 6.68
C THR A 133 -10.37 7.22 7.81
N ILE A 134 -11.50 7.82 7.46
CA ILE A 134 -12.53 8.22 8.40
C ILE A 134 -13.81 7.40 8.21
N MET A 135 -14.57 7.27 9.28
CA MET A 135 -15.92 6.69 9.25
C MET A 135 -16.95 7.82 9.36
N VAL A 136 -17.89 7.87 8.43
CA VAL A 136 -19.03 8.79 8.48
C VAL A 136 -20.30 7.95 8.38
N GLY A 137 -20.96 7.74 9.53
CA GLY A 137 -21.98 6.70 9.65
C GLY A 137 -21.40 5.32 9.30
N ASN A 138 -22.00 4.64 8.32
CA ASN A 138 -21.54 3.33 7.83
C ASN A 138 -20.58 3.41 6.65
N LEU A 139 -20.19 4.62 6.22
CA LEU A 139 -19.31 4.84 5.08
C LEU A 139 -17.87 4.99 5.54
N GLN A 140 -16.97 4.25 4.89
CA GLN A 140 -15.53 4.38 5.06
C GLN A 140 -14.94 5.25 3.94
N ILE A 141 -14.34 6.38 4.30
CA ILE A 141 -13.82 7.36 3.34
C ILE A 141 -12.29 7.41 3.46
N PHE A 142 -11.60 7.11 2.35
CA PHE A 142 -10.15 7.20 2.24
C PHE A 142 -9.76 8.62 1.78
N ILE A 143 -8.97 9.31 2.59
CA ILE A 143 -8.42 10.62 2.27
C ILE A 143 -6.97 10.42 1.80
N GLY A 144 -6.78 10.42 0.48
CA GLY A 144 -5.48 10.19 -0.15
C GLY A 144 -4.61 11.43 -0.27
N MET A 145 -5.20 12.62 -0.34
CA MET A 145 -4.49 13.89 -0.43
C MET A 145 -5.40 15.02 0.05
N ILE A 146 -4.80 16.11 0.53
CA ILE A 146 -5.48 17.36 0.85
C ILE A 146 -4.76 18.48 0.09
N GLY A 147 -5.51 19.25 -0.70
CA GLY A 147 -4.98 20.39 -1.44
C GLY A 147 -5.69 21.68 -1.03
N VAL A 148 -4.98 22.80 -1.10
CA VAL A 148 -5.58 24.13 -1.03
C VAL A 148 -5.97 24.54 -2.45
N SER A 149 -7.21 25.02 -2.62
CA SER A 149 -7.68 25.55 -3.89
C SER A 149 -7.72 27.07 -3.79
N ASP A 150 -6.96 27.78 -4.63
CA ASP A 150 -6.91 29.25 -4.67
C ASP A 150 -8.17 29.89 -5.31
N GLN A 151 -9.30 29.17 -5.33
CA GLN A 151 -10.54 29.68 -5.88
C GLN A 151 -11.52 29.98 -4.76
N GLU A 152 -11.86 31.27 -4.60
CA GLU A 152 -12.94 31.78 -3.75
C GLU A 152 -14.33 31.20 -4.10
N ASN A 153 -14.44 30.43 -5.18
CA ASN A 153 -15.64 29.67 -5.52
C ASN A 153 -15.57 28.24 -4.97
N LEU A 154 -16.09 28.08 -3.74
CA LEU A 154 -16.55 26.80 -3.19
C LEU A 154 -17.69 26.24 -4.07
N GLY A 155 -17.31 25.55 -5.14
CA GLY A 155 -18.25 24.91 -6.05
C GLY A 155 -17.54 24.24 -7.21
N TYR A 156 -17.29 22.93 -7.05
CA TYR A 156 -17.02 22.00 -8.15
C TYR A 156 -15.74 22.23 -8.97
N LEU A 157 -14.58 21.93 -8.37
CA LEU A 157 -13.42 21.46 -9.15
C LEU A 157 -12.82 20.18 -8.55
N VAL A 158 -13.65 19.14 -8.53
CA VAL A 158 -13.19 17.76 -8.74
C VAL A 158 -12.63 17.70 -10.17
N LYS A 159 -11.38 18.13 -10.36
CA LYS A 159 -10.78 18.25 -11.69
C LYS A 159 -10.49 16.85 -12.24
N LYS A 160 -11.42 16.34 -13.05
CA LYS A 160 -11.27 15.27 -14.06
C LYS A 160 -10.38 14.07 -13.68
N LYS A 161 -10.81 13.27 -12.70
CA LYS A 161 -10.53 11.81 -12.65
C LYS A 161 -11.25 11.04 -11.51
N PHE A 162 -12.12 11.69 -10.74
CA PHE A 162 -13.04 10.98 -9.86
C PHE A 162 -14.33 10.70 -10.64
N GLU A 163 -14.46 9.47 -11.12
CA GLU A 163 -15.78 8.96 -11.47
C GLU A 163 -16.67 9.02 -10.23
N HIS A 164 -17.82 9.67 -10.43
CA HIS A 164 -18.98 9.80 -9.56
C HIS A 164 -19.04 8.80 -8.40
N TYR A 165 -19.14 9.32 -7.18
CA TYR A 165 -20.35 9.22 -6.33
C TYR A 165 -19.98 9.78 -4.96
N LEU A 166 -20.56 10.92 -4.58
CA LEU A 166 -20.98 11.30 -3.22
C LEU A 166 -21.66 12.67 -3.30
N TYR A 167 -22.89 12.74 -2.78
CA TYR A 167 -23.79 13.90 -2.82
C TYR A 167 -23.12 15.20 -2.30
N SER A 168 -23.33 16.32 -2.99
CA SER A 168 -22.64 17.61 -2.76
C SER A 168 -22.76 18.18 -1.35
N LYS A 169 -23.84 17.87 -0.63
CA LYS A 169 -24.08 18.34 0.75
C LYS A 169 -23.24 17.58 1.79
N PHE A 170 -22.90 16.31 1.50
CA PHE A 170 -22.11 15.48 2.40
C PHE A 170 -20.62 15.86 2.36
N ILE A 171 -20.15 16.29 1.19
CA ILE A 171 -18.78 16.77 1.01
C ILE A 171 -18.59 18.12 1.74
N SER A 172 -19.56 19.04 1.67
CA SER A 172 -19.45 20.32 2.39
C SER A 172 -19.37 20.13 3.90
N ASP A 173 -20.16 19.22 4.45
CA ASP A 173 -20.19 18.97 5.90
C ASP A 173 -18.91 18.26 6.38
N ILE A 174 -18.36 17.34 5.58
CA ILE A 174 -17.06 16.70 5.86
C ILE A 174 -15.91 17.72 5.75
N VAL A 175 -15.91 18.56 4.73
CA VAL A 175 -14.87 19.59 4.54
C VAL A 175 -14.92 20.60 5.68
N LEU A 176 -16.12 21.05 6.06
CA LEU A 176 -16.31 21.96 7.19
C LEU A 176 -15.89 21.31 8.52
N TRP A 177 -16.25 20.05 8.74
CA TRP A 177 -15.85 19.30 9.93
C TRP A 177 -14.33 19.10 10.02
N LEU A 178 -13.68 18.73 8.90
CA LEU A 178 -12.22 18.60 8.83
C LEU A 178 -11.53 19.95 9.08
N TYR A 179 -12.04 21.04 8.51
CA TYR A 179 -11.50 22.38 8.73
C TYR A 179 -11.58 22.79 10.21
N THR A 180 -12.74 22.59 10.85
CA THR A 180 -12.93 22.88 12.28
C THR A 180 -12.00 22.03 13.15
N LYS A 181 -11.87 20.73 12.87
CA LYS A 181 -10.99 19.84 13.64
C LYS A 181 -9.50 20.18 13.49
N MET A 182 -9.07 20.66 12.32
CA MET A 182 -7.69 21.11 12.12
C MET A 182 -7.41 22.46 12.79
N SER A 183 -8.39 23.35 12.88
CA SER A 183 -8.23 24.63 13.60
C SER A 183 -8.13 24.48 15.13
N GLU A 184 -8.59 23.36 15.68
CA GLU A 184 -8.45 23.03 17.11
C GLU A 184 -7.08 22.41 17.47
N LEU A 185 -6.25 22.07 16.48
CA LEU A 185 -4.95 21.39 16.65
C LEU A 185 -3.74 22.32 16.53
N ASN A 186 -3.96 23.62 16.32
CA ASN A 186 -2.96 24.70 16.41
C ASN A 186 -3.18 25.51 17.70
#